data_AF-A0AAW2JZB2-F1
#
_entry.id   AF-A0AAW2JZB2-F1
#
_cell.length_a   1.000
_cell.length_b   1.000
_cell.length_c   1.000
_cell.angle_alpha   90.00
_cell.angle_beta   90.00
_cell.angle_gamma   90.00
#
_symmetry.space_group_name_H-M   'P 1'
#
loop_
_entity.id
_entity.type
_entity.pdbx_description
1 polymer ?
#
loop_
_entity_poly.entity_id
_entity_poly.type
_entity_poly.pdbx_seq_one_letter_code
_entity_poly.pdbx_strand_id
1 'polypeptide(L)'
;MLLPTIRSNPNILLLPSEQQHLENDICPLSPEPSLCPVKCFRPVPVCGTDGTTYWCGCADAQCAGAQVKKSGFCKVGSGGSGPAGQALLLVHIVWLILLGVFVLFGLL
;
A
#
# COMPACT_ATOMS: atom_id res chain seq x y z
N MET A 1 -53.98 43.06 -17.56
CA MET A 1 -53.35 43.01 -16.23
C MET A 1 -52.18 42.03 -16.34
N LEU A 2 -51.06 42.50 -16.86
CA LEU A 2 -49.81 42.82 -16.13
C LEU A 2 -49.01 41.56 -15.75
N LEU A 3 -47.97 41.28 -16.55
CA LEU A 3 -46.80 40.52 -16.09
C LEU A 3 -46.06 41.33 -15.00
N PRO A 4 -45.28 40.63 -14.16
CA PRO A 4 -43.86 40.98 -14.11
C PRO A 4 -42.92 39.77 -14.11
N THR A 5 -41.64 40.10 -14.17
CA THR A 5 -40.50 39.40 -14.76
C THR A 5 -39.64 38.63 -13.73
N ILE A 6 -39.08 37.50 -14.18
CA ILE A 6 -37.85 36.75 -13.79
C ILE A 6 -37.05 37.23 -12.56
N ARG A 7 -36.69 36.28 -11.69
CA ARG A 7 -35.32 36.20 -11.10
C ARG A 7 -34.83 34.76 -11.10
N SER A 8 -33.92 34.47 -12.02
CA SER A 8 -32.96 33.38 -11.93
C SER A 8 -31.95 33.68 -10.80
N ASN A 9 -31.62 32.69 -9.99
CA ASN A 9 -30.32 32.64 -9.31
C ASN A 9 -29.70 31.27 -9.62
N PRO A 10 -28.46 31.22 -10.13
CA PRO A 10 -27.83 30.03 -10.66
C PRO A 10 -27.08 29.27 -9.55
N ASN A 11 -26.70 28.03 -9.86
CA ASN A 11 -25.89 27.12 -9.04
C ASN A 11 -26.66 26.30 -8.00
N ILE A 12 -27.29 25.21 -8.46
CA ILE A 12 -26.79 23.87 -8.06
C ILE A 12 -26.71 23.06 -9.36
N LEU A 13 -25.66 23.37 -10.13
CA LEU A 13 -25.13 22.44 -11.12
C LEU A 13 -24.58 21.26 -10.31
N LEU A 14 -25.37 20.20 -10.11
CA LEU A 14 -24.79 18.90 -9.87
C LEU A 14 -24.08 18.52 -11.16
N LEU A 15 -22.76 18.67 -11.15
CA LEU A 15 -21.90 18.32 -12.27
C LEU A 15 -22.05 16.82 -12.56
N PRO A 16 -21.96 16.40 -13.84
CA PRO A 16 -21.78 15.00 -14.25
C PRO A 16 -20.51 14.33 -13.71
N SER A 17 -19.78 14.97 -12.79
CA SER A 17 -18.53 14.48 -12.21
C SER A 17 -18.74 13.37 -11.17
N GLU A 18 -19.96 13.13 -10.70
CA GLU A 18 -20.23 12.06 -9.73
C GLU A 18 -20.38 10.66 -10.36
N GLN A 19 -20.32 10.54 -11.69
CA GLN A 19 -20.45 9.26 -12.40
C GLN A 19 -19.26 8.89 -13.28
N GLN A 20 -18.15 9.64 -13.24
CA GLN A 20 -16.93 9.32 -14.00
C GLN A 20 -15.75 8.84 -13.14
N HIS A 21 -15.97 8.59 -11.85
CA HIS A 21 -14.95 8.01 -10.97
C HIS A 21 -15.42 6.73 -10.25
N LEU A 22 -16.41 6.04 -10.82
CA LEU A 22 -16.96 4.80 -10.28
C LEU A 22 -16.72 3.60 -11.19
N GLU A 23 -15.65 3.57 -11.97
CA GLU A 23 -15.28 2.34 -12.72
C GLU A 23 -13.85 1.85 -12.46
N ASN A 24 -13.03 2.58 -11.70
CA ASN A 24 -11.61 2.21 -11.56
C ASN A 24 -10.90 2.69 -10.27
N ASP A 25 -11.65 3.19 -9.29
CA ASP A 25 -11.07 3.45 -7.96
C ASP A 25 -10.92 2.16 -7.17
N ILE A 26 -9.66 1.75 -7.00
CA ILE A 26 -9.28 0.52 -6.29
C ILE A 26 -9.70 0.57 -4.83
N CYS A 27 -9.84 1.78 -4.27
CA CYS A 27 -10.30 2.02 -2.91
C CYS A 27 -11.12 3.32 -2.84
N PRO A 28 -12.44 3.28 -2.58
CA PRO A 28 -13.23 4.49 -2.38
C PRO A 28 -12.78 5.21 -1.10
N LEU A 29 -12.60 6.53 -1.17
CA LEU A 29 -12.15 7.34 -0.05
C LEU A 29 -13.22 7.36 1.05
N SER A 30 -12.97 6.67 2.17
CA SER A 30 -13.88 6.70 3.32
C SER A 30 -13.53 7.88 4.23
N PRO A 31 -14.51 8.62 4.77
CA PRO A 31 -14.25 9.67 5.75
C PRO A 31 -13.60 9.09 7.02
N GLU A 32 -12.46 9.68 7.36
CA GLU A 32 -11.58 9.44 8.51
C GLU A 32 -12.28 8.96 9.81
N PRO A 33 -12.03 7.72 10.27
CA PRO A 33 -12.19 7.37 11.67
C PRO A 33 -10.90 7.72 12.41
N SER A 34 -10.92 8.80 13.21
CA SER A 34 -9.83 9.33 14.04
C SER A 34 -9.19 8.34 15.04
N LEU A 35 -9.67 7.09 15.11
CA LEU A 35 -9.12 6.01 15.94
C LEU A 35 -8.64 4.79 15.17
N CYS A 36 -8.82 4.73 13.85
CA CYS A 36 -8.11 3.80 12.98
C CYS A 36 -7.98 2.33 13.49
N PRO A 37 -9.04 1.68 14.01
CA PRO A 37 -8.91 0.35 14.61
C PRO A 37 -8.94 -0.75 13.55
N VAL A 38 -7.93 -0.79 12.67
CA VAL A 38 -7.84 -1.78 11.59
C VAL A 38 -7.53 -3.14 12.20
N LYS A 39 -8.45 -4.09 12.03
CA LYS A 39 -8.22 -5.52 12.30
C LYS A 39 -8.67 -6.31 11.07
N CYS A 40 -7.78 -7.13 10.52
CA CYS A 40 -8.15 -8.14 9.54
C CYS A 40 -7.64 -9.50 9.99
N PHE A 41 -8.52 -10.50 9.96
CA PHE A 41 -8.12 -11.90 10.22
C PHE A 41 -7.51 -12.53 8.96
N ARG A 42 -8.01 -12.15 7.79
CA ARG A 42 -7.52 -12.61 6.50
C ARG A 42 -6.81 -11.47 5.78
N PRO A 43 -5.57 -11.68 5.29
CA PRO A 43 -4.87 -10.67 4.54
C PRO A 43 -5.57 -10.41 3.20
N VAL A 44 -5.79 -9.13 2.91
CA VAL A 44 -6.31 -8.60 1.65
C VAL A 44 -5.31 -7.54 1.18
N PRO A 45 -4.16 -7.95 0.63
CA PRO A 45 -3.04 -7.06 0.36
C PRO A 45 -3.40 -6.03 -0.73
N VAL A 46 -2.97 -4.78 -0.53
CA VAL A 46 -3.01 -3.72 -1.53
C VAL A 46 -1.69 -2.97 -1.59
N CYS A 47 -1.32 -2.48 -2.76
CA CYS A 47 -0.11 -1.73 -2.98
C CYS A 47 -0.40 -0.24 -2.97
N GLY A 48 0.16 0.48 -2.01
CA GLY A 48 0.09 1.92 -1.97
C GLY A 48 0.93 2.59 -3.05
N THR A 49 0.64 3.85 -3.35
CA THR A 49 1.46 4.70 -4.22
C THR A 49 2.84 4.99 -3.64
N ASP A 50 2.99 4.82 -2.32
CA ASP A 50 4.23 4.88 -1.55
C ASP A 50 5.11 3.62 -1.71
N GLY A 51 4.62 2.56 -2.37
CA GLY A 51 5.33 1.30 -2.53
C GLY A 51 5.22 0.36 -1.31
N THR A 52 4.42 0.74 -0.30
CA THR A 52 4.14 -0.09 0.86
C THR A 52 3.00 -1.05 0.55
N THR A 53 3.12 -2.31 0.98
CA THR A 53 1.99 -3.23 0.96
C THR A 53 1.21 -3.13 2.25
N TYR A 54 -0.07 -2.76 2.15
CA TYR A 54 -1.03 -2.74 3.24
C TYR A 54 -1.79 -4.05 3.27
N TRP A 55 -1.82 -4.73 4.42
CA TRP A 55 -2.24 -6.12 4.53
C TRP A 55 -3.73 -6.28 4.81
N CYS A 56 -4.33 -5.26 5.42
CA CYS A 56 -5.76 -5.24 5.71
C CYS A 56 -6.57 -4.45 4.66
N GLY A 57 -6.00 -4.24 3.47
CA GLY A 57 -6.68 -3.67 2.31
C GLY A 57 -6.81 -2.16 2.36
N CYS A 58 -7.86 -1.64 1.72
CA CYS A 58 -8.09 -0.20 1.59
C CYS A 58 -8.22 0.53 2.93
N ALA A 59 -8.84 -0.10 3.94
CA ALA A 59 -9.01 0.52 5.26
C ALA A 59 -7.66 0.75 5.96
N ASP A 60 -6.71 -0.15 5.76
CA ASP A 60 -5.34 -0.07 6.27
C ASP A 60 -4.55 1.03 5.56
N ALA A 61 -4.62 1.05 4.22
CA ALA A 61 -3.98 2.07 3.41
C ALA A 61 -4.52 3.48 3.72
N GLN A 62 -5.84 3.64 3.77
CA GLN A 62 -6.47 4.93 4.10
C GLN A 62 -6.16 5.38 5.51
N CYS A 63 -6.14 4.45 6.47
CA CYS A 63 -5.75 4.74 7.84
C CYS A 63 -4.31 5.26 7.95
N ALA A 64 -3.41 4.77 7.09
CA ALA A 64 -2.06 5.28 6.98
C ALA A 64 -1.94 6.54 6.10
N GLY A 65 -3.05 7.06 5.57
CA GLY A 65 -3.07 8.19 4.64
C GLY A 65 -2.51 7.86 3.25
N ALA A 66 -2.40 6.58 2.89
CA ALA A 66 -1.85 6.11 1.64
C ALA A 66 -2.93 5.86 0.57
N GLN A 67 -2.68 6.37 -0.63
CA GLN A 67 -3.50 6.06 -1.81
C GLN A 67 -3.11 4.70 -2.38
N VAL A 68 -4.08 3.92 -2.86
CA VAL A 68 -3.83 2.58 -3.40
C VAL A 68 -3.63 2.63 -4.91
N LYS A 69 -2.47 2.16 -5.37
CA LYS A 69 -2.08 2.06 -6.78
C LYS A 69 -2.58 0.79 -7.44
N LYS A 70 -2.61 -0.34 -6.72
CA LYS A 70 -3.02 -1.64 -7.24
C LYS A 70 -3.53 -2.55 -6.11
N SER A 71 -4.49 -3.41 -6.41
CA SER A 71 -4.78 -4.57 -5.56
C SER A 71 -3.62 -5.60 -5.59
N GLY A 72 -3.44 -6.30 -4.48
CA GLY A 72 -2.32 -7.23 -4.28
C GLY A 72 -1.07 -6.55 -3.73
N PHE A 73 0.00 -7.34 -3.59
CA PHE A 73 1.29 -6.88 -3.09
C PHE A 73 1.92 -5.85 -4.03
N CYS A 74 2.70 -4.93 -3.47
CA CYS A 74 3.59 -4.14 -4.29
C CYS A 74 4.58 -5.03 -4.99
N LYS A 75 4.88 -4.69 -6.25
CA LYS A 75 6.01 -5.30 -6.95
C LYS A 75 7.24 -4.90 -6.17
N VAL A 76 7.80 -5.86 -5.43
CA VAL A 76 9.19 -5.76 -5.00
C VAL A 76 9.93 -5.58 -6.30
N GLY A 77 10.45 -4.38 -6.55
CA GLY A 77 11.31 -4.13 -7.68
C GLY A 77 12.34 -5.25 -7.72
N SER A 78 12.88 -5.55 -8.89
CA SER A 78 13.93 -6.57 -9.04
C SER A 78 15.24 -6.23 -8.27
N GLY A 79 15.17 -5.48 -7.17
CA GLY A 79 16.12 -5.53 -6.08
C GLY A 79 15.79 -6.77 -5.24
N GLY A 80 16.60 -7.81 -5.45
CA GLY A 80 16.58 -9.01 -4.63
C GLY A 80 16.53 -8.68 -3.15
N SER A 81 15.95 -9.59 -2.37
CA SER A 81 16.05 -9.70 -0.93
C SER A 81 16.95 -8.62 -0.32
N GLY A 82 16.34 -7.58 0.26
CA GLY A 82 17.10 -6.46 0.81
C GLY A 82 18.24 -6.96 1.71
N PRO A 83 19.40 -6.27 1.72
CA PRO A 83 20.65 -6.75 2.32
C PRO A 83 20.59 -7.05 3.83
N ALA A 84 19.48 -6.72 4.50
CA ALA A 84 19.29 -7.03 5.92
C ALA A 84 19.11 -8.54 6.20
N GLY A 85 18.50 -9.31 5.30
CA GLY A 85 18.21 -10.74 5.52
C GLY A 85 19.29 -11.71 5.02
N GLN A 86 20.09 -11.29 4.04
CA GLN A 86 21.08 -12.16 3.38
C GLN A 86 22.52 -11.90 3.81
N ALA A 87 22.84 -10.72 4.34
CA ALA A 87 24.21 -10.43 4.79
C ALA A 87 24.62 -11.35 5.96
N LEU A 88 23.70 -11.58 6.91
CA LEU A 88 23.96 -12.47 8.05
C LEU A 88 24.12 -13.93 7.60
N LEU A 89 23.40 -14.36 6.56
CA LEU A 89 23.54 -15.70 5.99
C LEU A 89 24.91 -15.88 5.32
N LEU A 90 25.39 -14.88 4.57
CA LEU A 90 26.71 -14.93 3.94
C LEU A 90 27.83 -14.98 4.98
N VAL A 91 27.76 -14.16 6.04
CA VAL A 91 28.74 -14.20 7.15
C VAL A 91 28.74 -15.58 7.82
N HIS A 92 27.55 -16.14 8.08
CA HIS A 92 27.41 -17.47 8.67
C HIS A 92 28.01 -18.57 7.76
N ILE A 93 27.75 -18.52 6.46
CA ILE A 93 28.31 -19.49 5.49
C ILE A 93 29.84 -19.40 5.45
N VAL A 94 30.41 -18.19 5.35
CA VAL A 94 31.87 -18.01 5.33
C VAL A 94 32.52 -18.53 6.61
N TRP A 95 31.90 -18.29 7.77
CA TRP A 95 32.39 -18.81 9.04
C TRP A 95 32.39 -20.34 9.09
N LEU A 96 31.31 -20.99 8.64
CA LEU A 96 31.24 -22.46 8.58
C LEU A 96 32.31 -23.05 7.64
N ILE A 97 32.57 -22.41 6.50
CA ILE A 97 33.62 -22.84 5.56
C ILE A 97 34.99 -22.76 6.23
N LEU A 98 35.30 -21.65 6.90
CA LEU A 98 36.58 -21.49 7.61
C LEU A 98 36.74 -22.56 8.69
N LEU A 99 35.75 -22.74 9.57
CA LEU A 99 35.79 -23.78 10.61
C LEU A 99 36.01 -25.18 10.04
N GLY A 100 35.31 -25.54 8.95
CA GLY A 100 35.48 -26.82 8.29
C GLY A 100 36.89 -27.02 7.73
N VAL A 101 37.48 -25.97 7.13
CA VAL A 101 38.85 -25.99 6.64
C VAL A 101 39.85 -26.17 7.78
N PHE A 102 39.73 -25.44 8.89
CA PHE A 102 40.62 -25.58 10.04
C PHE A 102 40.62 -27.01 10.63
N VAL A 103 39.43 -27.62 10.73
CA VAL A 103 39.28 -29.01 11.20
C VAL A 103 39.90 -30.00 10.20
N LEU A 104 39.68 -29.80 8.89
CA LEU A 104 40.24 -30.67 7.85
C LEU A 104 41.78 -30.64 7.82
N PHE A 105 42.38 -29.47 8.00
CA PHE A 105 43.84 -29.29 8.03
C PHE A 105 44.47 -29.59 9.40
N GLY A 106 43.69 -29.95 10.42
CA GLY A 106 44.18 -30.28 11.75
C GLY A 106 44.84 -29.09 12.47
N LEU A 107 44.43 -27.86 12.13
CA LEU A 107 44.94 -26.60 12.71
C LEU A 107 44.14 -26.14 13.94
N LEU A 108 43.23 -26.99 14.44
CA LEU A 108 42.35 -26.72 15.58
C LEU A 108 42.64 -27.67 16.75
#